data_AF-A0AAF0L1T6-F1
#
_entry.id   AF-A0AAF0L1T6-F1
#
_cell.length_a   1.000
_cell.length_b   1.000
_cell.length_c   1.000
_cell.angle_alpha   90.00
_cell.angle_beta   90.00
_cell.angle_gamma   90.00
#
_symmetry.space_group_name_H-M   'P 1'
#
loop_
_entity.id
_entity.type
_entity.pdbx_description
1 polymer ?
#
loop_
_entity_poly.entity_id
_entity_poly.type
_entity_poly.pdbx_seq_one_letter_code
_entity_poly.pdbx_strand_id
1 'polypeptide(L)'
;MKNIARSALVIVLAGVLVAGGAILRHLAAAEHAPAEAKPSMCNLRISWDTTNGAEHAIYLAPDPADRSLVQRYGHIANQSCTDAQLTDWINQRRKEHAAVDVCRPVLRTDEVTGYVYPIGCAVPELVVSDGPR
;
A
#
# COMPACT_ATOMS: atom_id res chain seq x y z
N MET A 1 -16.71 -31.27 -56.03
CA MET A 1 -15.59 -32.17 -56.39
C MET A 1 -14.32 -31.32 -56.47
N LYS A 2 -13.25 -31.70 -55.75
CA LYS A 2 -11.80 -31.48 -56.04
C LYS A 2 -11.32 -30.03 -56.32
N ASN A 3 -10.17 -29.52 -55.89
CA ASN A 3 -9.03 -29.98 -55.12
C ASN A 3 -8.15 -28.75 -54.81
N ILE A 4 -7.58 -28.73 -53.61
CA ILE A 4 -6.19 -28.38 -53.24
C ILE A 4 -5.32 -27.81 -54.39
N ALA A 5 -4.76 -26.62 -54.17
CA ALA A 5 -3.43 -26.27 -54.66
C ALA A 5 -2.73 -25.33 -53.68
N ARG A 6 -1.71 -25.87 -53.00
CA ARG A 6 -0.68 -25.13 -52.25
C ARG A 6 0.21 -24.41 -53.26
N SER A 7 0.67 -23.20 -52.96
CA SER A 7 1.87 -22.64 -53.59
C SER A 7 2.63 -21.83 -52.55
N ALA A 8 3.83 -22.33 -52.25
CA ALA A 8 4.78 -21.78 -51.31
C ALA A 8 5.48 -20.57 -51.93
N LEU A 9 5.62 -19.50 -51.17
CA LEU A 9 6.52 -18.39 -51.52
C LEU A 9 7.73 -18.48 -50.58
N VAL A 10 8.83 -18.99 -51.14
CA VAL A 10 10.15 -18.98 -50.51
C VAL A 10 10.79 -17.65 -50.88
N ILE A 11 10.94 -16.74 -49.91
CA ILE A 11 11.74 -15.53 -50.08
C ILE A 11 13.10 -15.81 -49.46
N VAL A 12 14.09 -16.04 -50.32
CA VAL A 12 15.51 -16.04 -49.97
C VAL A 12 15.96 -14.58 -49.94
N LEU A 13 16.36 -14.09 -48.77
CA LEU A 13 17.11 -12.83 -48.64
C LEU A 13 18.47 -13.16 -48.03
N ALA A 14 19.47 -13.12 -48.91
CA ALA A 14 20.89 -13.19 -48.58
C ALA A 14 21.49 -11.78 -48.59
N GLY A 15 22.39 -11.53 -47.63
CA GLY A 15 23.28 -10.35 -47.56
C GLY A 15 22.89 -9.39 -46.42
N VAL A 16 23.77 -8.94 -45.53
CA VAL A 16 25.23 -8.77 -45.57
C VAL A 16 25.82 -8.92 -44.15
N LEU A 17 27.01 -9.52 -44.06
CA LEU A 17 27.88 -9.57 -42.88
C LEU A 17 28.34 -8.17 -42.45
N VAL A 18 28.13 -7.81 -41.18
CA VAL A 18 29.00 -6.86 -40.49
C VAL A 18 29.61 -7.58 -39.29
N ALA A 19 30.88 -7.94 -39.43
CA ALA A 19 31.71 -8.36 -38.32
C ALA A 19 31.98 -7.12 -37.45
N GLY A 20 31.16 -6.94 -36.41
CA GLY A 20 31.38 -5.99 -35.32
C GLY A 20 31.44 -6.77 -34.03
N GLY A 21 32.63 -7.24 -33.68
CA GLY A 21 32.89 -7.88 -32.41
C GLY A 21 32.76 -6.90 -31.24
N ALA A 22 32.43 -7.50 -30.09
CA ALA A 22 32.55 -6.98 -28.74
C ALA A 22 31.40 -6.10 -28.20
N ILE A 23 31.01 -6.47 -26.98
CA ILE A 23 30.24 -5.72 -25.99
C ILE A 23 28.73 -5.69 -26.20
N LEU A 24 28.05 -6.77 -25.81
CA LEU A 24 26.67 -6.69 -25.28
C LEU A 24 26.36 -7.94 -24.44
N ARG A 25 27.23 -8.22 -23.48
CA ARG A 25 27.04 -9.29 -22.48
C ARG A 25 26.76 -8.72 -21.08
N HIS A 26 26.19 -7.52 -21.00
CA HIS A 26 25.95 -6.80 -19.73
C HIS A 26 24.53 -6.21 -19.57
N LEU A 27 23.56 -6.52 -20.45
CA LEU A 27 22.17 -6.05 -20.27
C LEU A 27 21.23 -7.09 -19.66
N ALA A 28 21.76 -8.13 -19.01
CA ALA A 28 20.97 -9.13 -18.29
C ALA A 28 21.33 -9.14 -16.80
N ALA A 29 21.28 -7.96 -16.18
CA ALA A 29 21.21 -7.79 -14.74
C ALA A 29 20.75 -6.35 -14.45
N ALA A 30 19.58 -5.97 -14.96
CA ALA A 30 18.77 -5.05 -14.17
C ALA A 30 18.25 -5.90 -13.00
N GLU A 31 19.12 -6.10 -12.02
CA GLU A 31 18.74 -6.48 -10.67
C GLU A 31 17.49 -5.68 -10.36
N HIS A 32 16.43 -6.40 -9.98
CA HIS A 32 15.34 -5.79 -9.24
C HIS A 32 15.96 -5.27 -7.94
N ALA A 33 16.58 -4.09 -8.01
CA ALA A 33 16.78 -3.30 -6.82
C ALA A 33 15.38 -3.20 -6.21
N PRO A 34 15.17 -3.67 -4.97
CA PRO A 34 13.89 -3.44 -4.32
C PRO A 34 13.70 -1.93 -4.40
N ALA A 35 12.65 -1.50 -5.12
CA ALA A 35 12.28 -0.10 -5.11
C ALA A 35 12.19 0.26 -3.64
N GLU A 36 13.09 1.14 -3.16
CA GLU A 36 13.09 1.59 -1.79
C GLU A 36 11.66 2.05 -1.51
N ALA A 37 10.92 1.24 -0.75
CA ALA A 37 9.53 1.52 -0.49
C ALA A 37 9.53 2.81 0.30
N LYS A 38 9.14 3.90 -0.37
CA LYS A 38 9.05 5.21 0.27
C LYS A 38 8.21 5.03 1.54
N PRO A 39 8.67 5.49 2.71
CA PRO A 39 7.93 5.32 3.94
C PRO A 39 6.50 5.82 3.73
N SER A 40 5.50 4.97 3.95
CA SER A 40 4.11 5.40 3.85
C SER A 40 3.86 6.44 4.93
N MET A 41 3.21 7.54 4.58
CA MET A 41 2.83 8.56 5.57
C MET A 41 1.59 8.08 6.32
N CYS A 42 1.41 8.53 7.57
CA CYS A 42 0.16 8.29 8.29
C CYS A 42 -1.03 8.79 7.47
N ASN A 43 -2.04 7.93 7.32
CA ASN A 43 -3.24 8.19 6.52
C ASN A 43 -4.33 8.96 7.29
N LEU A 44 -4.07 9.31 8.55
CA LEU A 44 -4.92 10.15 9.38
C LEU A 44 -4.30 11.53 9.50
N ARG A 45 -5.08 12.58 9.23
CA ARG A 45 -4.61 13.97 9.30
C ARG A 45 -5.61 14.85 10.01
N ILE A 46 -5.10 15.90 10.64
CA ILE A 46 -5.90 17.02 11.12
C ILE A 46 -5.48 18.22 10.28
N SER A 47 -6.43 18.89 9.65
CA SER A 47 -6.20 20.07 8.82
C SER A 47 -7.04 21.23 9.32
N TRP A 48 -6.49 22.43 9.33
CA TRP A 48 -7.26 23.63 9.57
C TRP A 48 -8.07 24.00 8.32
N ASP A 49 -9.39 24.17 8.46
CA ASP A 49 -10.25 24.76 7.45
C ASP A 49 -10.42 26.26 7.72
N THR A 50 -9.85 27.07 6.83
CA THR A 50 -9.92 28.53 6.91
C THR A 50 -11.31 29.08 6.66
N THR A 51 -12.21 28.31 6.02
CA THR A 51 -13.58 28.72 5.72
C THR A 51 -14.44 28.68 6.98
N ASN A 52 -14.34 27.58 7.72
CA ASN A 52 -15.14 27.34 8.92
C ASN A 52 -14.40 27.74 10.21
N GLY A 53 -13.11 28.10 10.12
CA GLY A 53 -12.30 28.49 11.27
C GLY A 53 -12.14 27.36 12.28
N ALA A 54 -12.04 26.12 11.81
CA ALA A 54 -12.03 24.93 12.64
C ALA A 54 -11.05 23.86 12.11
N GLU A 55 -10.57 23.01 13.00
CA GLU A 55 -9.83 21.80 12.63
C GLU A 55 -10.78 20.74 12.08
N HIS A 56 -10.30 19.98 11.09
CA HIS A 56 -11.02 18.86 10.49
C HIS A 56 -10.17 17.61 10.42
N ALA A 57 -10.74 16.49 10.85
CA ALA A 57 -10.12 15.19 10.71
C ALA A 57 -10.34 14.63 9.28
N ILE A 58 -9.24 14.36 8.58
CA ILE A 58 -9.22 13.85 7.21
C ILE A 58 -8.72 12.41 7.22
N TYR A 59 -9.48 11.53 6.57
CA TYR A 59 -9.07 10.16 6.28
C TYR A 59 -8.54 10.08 4.85
N LEU A 60 -7.30 9.63 4.69
CA LEU A 60 -6.74 9.28 3.39
C LEU A 60 -6.84 7.77 3.19
N ALA A 61 -7.24 7.36 1.99
CA ALA A 61 -7.25 5.95 1.64
C ALA A 61 -5.84 5.35 1.83
N PRO A 62 -5.72 4.21 2.50
CA PRO A 62 -4.43 3.57 2.75
C PRO A 62 -3.87 2.98 1.46
N ASP A 63 -2.61 2.59 1.51
CA ASP A 63 -1.88 2.10 0.33
C ASP A 63 -2.52 0.82 -0.24
N PRO A 64 -2.31 0.52 -1.55
CA PRO A 64 -2.84 -0.69 -2.17
C PRO A 64 -2.44 -2.00 -1.45
N ALA A 65 -1.30 -1.99 -0.75
CA ALA A 65 -0.83 -3.11 0.07
C ALA A 65 -1.80 -3.43 1.22
N ASP A 66 -2.53 -2.44 1.72
CA ASP A 66 -3.49 -2.58 2.82
C ASP A 66 -4.90 -2.93 2.34
N ARG A 67 -5.11 -3.08 1.03
CA ARG A 67 -6.45 -3.30 0.44
C ARG A 67 -7.19 -4.49 1.05
N SER A 68 -6.49 -5.59 1.34
CA SER A 68 -7.08 -6.78 1.95
C SER A 68 -7.57 -6.52 3.39
N LEU A 69 -6.86 -5.68 4.14
CA LEU A 69 -7.23 -5.24 5.48
C LEU A 69 -8.42 -4.30 5.42
N VAL A 70 -8.43 -3.36 4.48
CA VAL A 70 -9.56 -2.44 4.26
C VAL A 70 -10.83 -3.20 3.89
N GLN A 71 -10.74 -4.21 3.03
CA GLN A 71 -11.88 -5.05 2.68
C GLN A 71 -12.44 -5.82 3.88
N ARG A 72 -11.58 -6.18 4.84
CA ARG A 72 -11.97 -6.94 6.02
C ARG A 72 -12.52 -6.07 7.14
N TYR A 73 -11.91 -4.92 7.39
CA TYR A 73 -12.17 -4.10 8.58
C TYR A 73 -12.74 -2.70 8.28
N GLY A 74 -12.90 -2.33 7.01
CA GLY A 74 -13.33 -0.98 6.63
C GLY A 74 -12.18 0.02 6.71
N HIS A 75 -12.41 1.18 7.32
CA HIS A 75 -11.36 2.18 7.45
C HIS A 75 -10.33 1.75 8.50
N ILE A 76 -9.07 1.72 8.08
CA ILE A 76 -7.95 1.38 8.96
C ILE A 76 -6.95 2.54 9.05
N ALA A 77 -6.30 2.66 10.20
CA ALA A 77 -5.07 3.41 10.37
C ALA A 77 -3.90 2.55 9.88
N ASN A 78 -3.08 3.09 8.97
CA ASN A 78 -1.90 2.38 8.49
C ASN A 78 -0.81 2.30 9.57
N GLN A 79 0.18 1.44 9.36
CA GLN A 79 1.26 1.17 10.33
C GLN A 79 2.11 2.40 10.65
N SER A 80 2.07 3.42 9.79
CA SER A 80 2.82 4.67 9.98
C SER A 80 2.12 5.65 10.91
N CYS A 81 0.86 5.41 11.27
CA CYS A 81 0.18 6.19 12.28
C CYS A 81 0.60 5.75 13.68
N THR A 82 0.80 6.69 14.60
CA THR A 82 0.97 6.39 16.03
C THR A 82 -0.38 6.27 16.75
N ASP A 83 -0.40 5.66 17.93
CA ASP A 83 -1.64 5.60 18.74
C ASP A 83 -2.14 6.99 19.14
N ALA A 84 -1.21 7.92 19.38
CA ALA A 84 -1.52 9.32 19.64
C ALA A 84 -2.23 9.96 18.43
N GLN A 85 -1.70 9.79 17.22
CA GLN A 85 -2.32 10.33 16.00
C GLN A 85 -3.71 9.75 15.74
N LEU A 86 -3.89 8.43 15.96
CA LEU A 86 -5.21 7.81 15.85
C LEU A 86 -6.17 8.38 16.90
N THR A 87 -5.71 8.54 18.14
CA THR A 87 -6.54 9.09 19.23
C THR A 87 -6.92 10.54 18.98
N ASP A 88 -5.99 11.37 18.54
CA ASP A 88 -6.26 12.78 18.21
C ASP A 88 -7.27 12.89 17.08
N TRP A 89 -7.12 12.07 16.03
CA TRP A 89 -8.07 12.01 14.91
C TRP A 89 -9.48 11.60 15.37
N ILE A 90 -9.58 10.57 16.23
CA ILE A 90 -10.85 10.13 16.82
C ILE A 90 -11.48 11.24 17.65
N ASN A 91 -10.70 11.90 18.51
CA ASN A 91 -11.18 12.99 19.35
C ASN A 91 -11.68 14.15 18.50
N GLN A 92 -10.98 14.46 17.40
CA GLN A 92 -11.38 15.52 16.48
C GLN A 92 -12.71 15.19 15.77
N ARG A 93 -12.88 13.97 15.25
CA ARG A 93 -14.18 13.50 14.70
C ARG A 93 -15.32 13.57 15.71
N ARG A 94 -15.06 13.22 16.97
CA ARG A 94 -16.05 13.32 18.05
C ARG A 94 -16.47 14.76 18.31
N LYS A 95 -15.53 15.72 18.31
CA LYS A 95 -15.85 17.17 18.42
C LYS A 95 -16.71 17.64 17.24
N GLU A 96 -16.47 17.11 16.05
CA GLU A 96 -17.25 17.38 14.84
C GLU A 96 -18.61 16.65 14.80
N HIS A 97 -18.97 15.87 15.83
CA HIS A 97 -20.13 14.98 15.85
C HIS A 97 -20.19 14.02 14.65
N ALA A 98 -19.03 13.62 14.14
CA ALA A 98 -18.90 12.77 12.98
C ALA A 98 -18.56 11.32 13.36
N ALA A 99 -18.83 10.39 12.45
CA ALA A 99 -18.61 8.96 12.69
C ALA A 99 -17.13 8.64 12.96
N VAL A 100 -16.89 7.80 13.97
CA VAL A 100 -15.58 7.25 14.27
C VAL A 100 -15.56 5.79 13.82
N ASP A 101 -15.02 5.53 12.65
CA ASP A 101 -15.06 4.23 11.97
C ASP A 101 -13.66 3.72 11.57
N VAL A 102 -12.61 4.32 12.15
CA VAL A 102 -11.21 3.94 11.92
C VAL A 102 -10.71 3.05 13.06
N CYS A 103 -10.05 1.94 12.72
CA CYS A 103 -9.39 1.06 13.67
C CYS A 103 -7.95 0.73 13.26
N ARG A 104 -7.17 0.18 14.19
CA ARG A 104 -5.81 -0.31 13.95
C ARG A 104 -5.82 -1.83 13.79
N PRO A 105 -5.32 -2.38 12.67
CA PRO A 105 -5.20 -3.83 12.50
C PRO A 105 -4.28 -4.42 13.57
N VAL A 106 -4.74 -5.47 14.24
CA VAL A 106 -3.93 -6.26 15.17
C VAL A 106 -3.32 -7.41 14.39
N LEU A 107 -2.00 -7.43 14.31
CA LEU A 107 -1.24 -8.46 13.60
C LEU A 107 -0.68 -9.48 14.60
N ARG A 108 -0.67 -10.76 14.19
CA ARG A 108 0.01 -11.83 14.88
C ARG A 108 1.04 -12.44 13.95
N THR A 109 2.21 -12.76 14.49
CA THR A 109 3.23 -13.55 13.80
C THR A 109 3.13 -14.99 14.26
N ASP A 110 3.02 -15.92 13.33
CA ASP A 110 3.16 -17.34 13.61
C ASP A 110 4.63 -17.66 13.93
N GLU A 111 4.90 -18.20 15.12
CA GLU A 111 6.27 -18.43 15.58
C GLU A 111 7.00 -19.54 14.83
N VAL A 112 6.29 -20.45 14.17
CA VAL A 112 6.87 -21.59 13.45
C VAL A 112 7.19 -21.23 12.00
N THR A 113 6.27 -20.52 11.34
CA THR A 113 6.36 -20.19 9.91
C THR A 113 6.84 -18.76 9.65
N GLY A 114 6.84 -17.89 10.66
CA GLY A 114 7.15 -16.47 10.53
C GLY A 114 6.06 -15.66 9.81
N TYR A 115 4.91 -16.28 9.51
CA TYR A 115 3.84 -15.62 8.75
C TYR A 115 3.12 -14.58 9.61
N VAL A 116 3.01 -13.35 9.10
CA VAL A 116 2.28 -12.26 9.76
C VAL A 116 0.87 -12.18 9.19
N TYR A 117 -0.14 -12.24 10.05
CA TYR A 117 -1.54 -12.20 9.64
C TYR A 117 -2.41 -11.38 10.60
N PRO A 118 -3.49 -10.77 10.10
CA PRO A 118 -4.40 -10.00 10.93
C PRO A 118 -5.31 -10.90 11.76
N ILE A 119 -5.39 -10.64 13.06
CA ILE A 119 -6.27 -11.35 14.01
C ILE A 119 -7.46 -10.52 14.48
N GLY A 120 -7.45 -9.21 14.21
CA GLY A 120 -8.56 -8.32 14.53
C GLY A 120 -8.26 -6.88 14.17
N CYS A 121 -9.11 -5.98 14.66
CA CYS A 121 -8.91 -4.54 14.59
C CYS A 121 -9.30 -3.92 15.93
N ALA A 122 -8.50 -3.00 16.44
CA ALA A 122 -8.70 -2.38 17.75
C ALA A 122 -8.61 -0.86 17.65
N VAL A 123 -9.38 -0.17 18.50
CA VAL A 123 -9.27 1.27 18.69
C VAL A 123 -8.53 1.48 20.02
N PRO A 124 -7.41 2.22 20.05
CA PRO A 124 -6.71 2.49 21.29
C PRO A 124 -7.61 3.32 22.22
N GLU A 125 -7.72 2.89 23.46
CA GLU A 125 -8.37 3.65 24.53
C GLU A 125 -7.30 4.27 25.43
N LEU A 126 -7.35 5.60 25.61
CA LEU A 126 -6.53 6.27 26.61
C LEU A 126 -7.08 5.96 28.00
N VAL A 127 -6.41 5.07 28.73
CA VAL A 127 -6.70 4.83 30.14
C VAL A 127 -5.92 5.85 30.97
N VAL A 128 -6.60 6.88 31.47
CA VAL A 128 -6.03 7.79 32.47
C VAL A 128 -6.08 7.06 33.81
N SER A 129 -4.95 6.48 34.23
CA SER A 129 -4.82 5.98 35.60
C SER A 129 -4.47 7.16 36.50
N ASP A 130 -5.41 7.57 37.35
CA ASP A 130 -5.17 8.49 38.46
C ASP A 130 -4.23 7.80 39.48
N GLY A 131 -2.94 7.75 39.18
CA GLY A 131 -1.93 7.35 40.16
C GLY A 131 -1.96 8.31 41.35
N PRO A 132 -1.75 7.83 42.60
CA PRO A 132 -1.70 8.73 43.75
C PRO A 132 -0.57 9.73 43.56
N ARG A 133 -0.89 11.02 43.79
CA ARG A 133 0.04 12.16 43.73
C ARG A 133 1.16 12.05 44.76
#